data_AF-A0A6A5TDE8-F1
#
_entry.id   AF-A0A6A5TDE8-F1
#
_cell.length_a   1.000
_cell.length_b   1.000
_cell.length_c   1.000
_cell.angle_alpha   90.00
_cell.angle_beta   90.00
_cell.angle_gamma   90.00
#
_symmetry.space_group_name_H-M   'P 1'
#
loop_
_entity.id
_entity.type
_entity.pdbx_description
1 polymer ?
#
loop_
_entity_poly.entity_id
_entity_poly.type
_entity_poly.pdbx_seq_one_letter_code
_entity_poly.pdbx_strand_id
1 'polypeptide(L)' 'MLCALHRSTELGMHARGALRNSVNEAEIRETLIQVSGYCGLPASIEGFRVAERVIGEYKKRNRK' A
#
# COMPACT_ATOMS: atom_id res chain seq x y z
N MET A 1 0.48 -2.68 -12.28
CA MET A 1 0.11 -3.22 -10.95
C MET A 1 1.37 -3.60 -10.18
N LEU A 2 1.98 -2.69 -9.41
CA LEU A 2 3.23 -2.97 -8.66
C LEU A 2 3.07 -4.12 -7.66
N CYS A 3 1.90 -4.21 -7.03
CA CYS A 3 1.55 -5.29 -6.12
C CYS A 3 1.49 -6.65 -6.83
N ALA A 4 0.89 -6.72 -8.02
CA ALA A 4 0.80 -7.97 -8.80
C ALA A 4 2.15 -8.41 -9.39
N LEU A 5 3.08 -7.47 -9.57
CA LEU A 5 4.42 -7.74 -10.10
C LEU A 5 5.46 -7.98 -8.99
N HIS A 6 5.04 -8.06 -7.72
CA HIS A 6 5.93 -8.25 -6.57
C HIS A 6 7.07 -7.20 -6.53
N ARG A 7 6.74 -5.94 -6.85
CA ARG A 7 7.67 -4.80 -6.79
C ARG A 7 7.46 -4.04 -5.49
N SER A 8 7.83 -4.68 -4.37
CA SER A 8 7.52 -4.21 -3.01
C SER A 8 8.19 -2.88 -2.63
N THR A 9 9.41 -2.63 -3.12
CA THR A 9 10.14 -1.37 -2.92
C THR A 9 9.41 -0.20 -3.59
N GLU A 10 9.07 -0.36 -4.86
CA GLU A 10 8.34 0.62 -5.66
C GLU A 10 6.92 0.81 -5.12
N LEU A 11 6.21 -0.27 -4.79
CA LEU A 11 4.89 -0.22 -4.17
C LEU A 11 4.91 0.68 -2.92
N GLY A 12 5.93 0.54 -2.07
CA GLY A 12 6.06 1.38 -0.88
C GLY A 12 6.33 2.86 -1.20
N MET A 13 7.12 3.15 -2.24
CA MET A 13 7.32 4.53 -2.71
C MET A 13 6.01 5.15 -3.22
N HIS A 14 5.26 4.40 -4.02
CA HIS A 14 3.98 4.86 -4.56
C HIS A 14 2.90 4.99 -3.48
N ALA A 15 2.86 4.10 -2.48
CA ALA A 15 1.94 4.23 -1.34
C ALA A 15 2.21 5.50 -0.52
N ARG A 16 3.48 5.87 -0.28
CA ARG A 16 3.83 7.16 0.33
C ARG A 16 3.40 8.35 -0.55
N GLY A 17 3.61 8.23 -1.86
CA GLY A 17 3.16 9.25 -2.83
C GLY A 17 1.64 9.43 -2.79
N ALA A 18 0.89 8.33 -2.75
CA ALA A 18 -0.57 8.34 -2.63
C ALA A 18 -1.04 9.10 -1.38
N LEU A 19 -0.45 8.79 -0.21
CA LEU A 19 -0.76 9.50 1.05
C LEU A 19 -0.43 11.01 0.99
N ARG A 20 0.59 11.42 0.24
CA ARG A 20 0.89 12.85 0.01
C ARG A 20 -0.09 13.51 -0.95
N ASN A 21 -0.70 12.73 -1.83
CA ASN A 21 -1.68 13.17 -2.81
C ASN A 21 -3.13 12.99 -2.31
N SER A 22 -3.34 13.07 -0.99
CA SER A 22 -4.65 12.99 -0.33
C SER A 22 -5.39 11.67 -0.45
N VAL A 23 -4.77 10.61 -0.96
CA VAL A 23 -5.33 9.26 -0.87
C VAL A 23 -5.27 8.83 0.58
N ASN A 24 -6.40 8.39 1.12
CA ASN A 24 -6.50 7.97 2.52
C ASN A 24 -6.14 6.48 2.71
N GLU A 25 -5.94 6.09 3.96
CA GLU A 25 -5.56 4.72 4.30
C GLU A 25 -6.62 3.68 3.88
N ALA A 26 -7.91 4.03 3.97
CA ALA A 26 -8.97 3.11 3.59
C ALA A 26 -8.94 2.84 2.08
N GLU A 27 -8.73 3.86 1.24
CA GLU A 27 -8.60 3.70 -0.22
C GLU A 27 -7.41 2.80 -0.62
N ILE A 28 -6.29 2.91 0.11
CA ILE A 28 -5.13 2.03 -0.10
C ILE A 28 -5.48 0.58 0.28
N ARG A 29 -6.17 0.38 1.41
CA ARG A 29 -6.62 -0.96 1.84
C ARG A 29 -7.61 -1.56 0.85
N GLU A 30 -8.61 -0.81 0.40
CA GLU A 30 -9.60 -1.28 -0.59
C GLU A 30 -8.93 -1.69 -1.91
N THR A 31 -7.94 -0.91 -2.36
CA THR A 31 -7.15 -1.28 -3.55
C THR A 31 -6.44 -2.63 -3.37
N LEU A 32 -5.88 -2.89 -2.19
CA LEU A 32 -5.22 -4.16 -1.89
C LEU A 32 -6.21 -5.32 -1.71
N ILE A 33 -7.44 -5.06 -1.24
CA ILE A 33 -8.53 -6.05 -1.25
C ILE A 33 -8.85 -6.43 -2.71
N GLN A 34 -8.92 -5.45 -3.62
CA GLN A 34 -9.13 -5.74 -5.05
C GLN A 34 -8.00 -6.60 -5.64
N VAL A 35 -6.75 -6.40 -5.21
CA VAL A 35 -5.63 -7.28 -5.59
C VAL A 35 -5.90 -8.74 -5.19
N SER A 36 -6.56 -8.99 -4.07
CA SER A 36 -6.86 -10.36 -3.63
C SER A 36 -7.78 -11.10 -4.61
N GLY A 37 -8.77 -10.39 -5.19
CA GLY A 37 -9.69 -10.93 -6.18
C GLY A 37 -9.07 -11.11 -7.56
N TYR A 38 -8.24 -10.16 -8.01
CA TYR A 38 -7.71 -10.15 -9.38
C TYR A 38 -6.32 -10.76 -9.55
N CYS A 39 -5.52 -10.81 -8.48
CA CYS A 39 -4.13 -11.27 -8.52
C CYS A 39 -3.83 -12.35 -7.47
N GLY A 40 -4.84 -12.74 -6.69
CA GLY A 40 -4.74 -13.75 -5.65
C GLY A 40 -4.33 -13.20 -4.29
N LEU A 41 -4.70 -13.94 -3.26
CA LEU A 41 -4.44 -13.60 -1.87
C LEU A 41 -2.94 -13.43 -1.54
N PRO A 42 -2.00 -14.23 -2.07
CA PRO A 42 -0.57 -14.06 -1.77
C PRO A 42 -0.02 -12.67 -2.14
N ALA A 43 -0.37 -12.16 -3.34
CA ALA A 43 0.06 -10.84 -3.78
C ALA A 43 -0.56 -9.72 -2.93
N SER A 44 -1.83 -9.87 -2.54
CA SER A 44 -2.52 -8.93 -1.66
C SER A 44 -1.88 -8.87 -0.27
N ILE A 45 -1.57 -10.01 0.35
CA ILE A 45 -0.93 -10.09 1.68
C ILE A 45 0.45 -9.40 1.67
N GLU A 46 1.27 -9.63 0.64
CA GLU A 46 2.55 -8.93 0.51
C GLU A 46 2.35 -7.42 0.40
N GLY A 47 1.36 -6.98 -0.41
CA GLY A 47 0.98 -5.58 -0.54
C GLY A 47 0.54 -4.95 0.78
N PHE A 48 -0.26 -5.65 1.57
CA PHE A 48 -0.68 -5.20 2.91
C PHE A 48 0.50 -4.97 3.83
N ARG A 49 1.46 -5.90 3.89
CA ARG A 49 2.68 -5.75 4.72
C ARG A 49 3.48 -4.49 4.34
N VAL A 50 3.59 -4.22 3.04
CA VAL A 50 4.28 -3.01 2.55
C VAL A 50 3.51 -1.74 2.93
N ALA A 51 2.19 -1.72 2.69
CA ALA A 51 1.33 -0.58 2.96
C ALA A 51 1.29 -0.24 4.46
N GLU A 52 1.13 -1.24 5.34
CA GLU A 52 1.11 -1.04 6.80
C GLU A 52 2.38 -0.36 7.31
N ARG A 53 3.55 -0.84 6.88
CA ARG A 53 4.84 -0.24 7.23
C ARG A 53 4.90 1.21 6.79
N VAL A 54 4.54 1.48 5.53
CA VAL A 54 4.55 2.82 4.93
C VAL A 54 3.60 3.78 5.64
N ILE A 55 2.36 3.35 5.89
CA ILE A 55 1.35 4.15 6.59
C ILE A 55 1.81 4.45 8.02
N GLY A 56 2.38 3.46 8.71
CA GLY A 56 2.96 3.63 10.04
C GLY A 56 4.08 4.68 10.06
N GLU A 57 5.03 4.59 9.12
CA GLU A 57 6.10 5.58 8.92
C GLU A 57 5.53 6.99 8.63
N TYR A 58 4.54 7.08 7.74
CA TYR A 58 3.90 8.34 7.35
C TYR A 58 3.18 9.00 8.53
N LYS A 59 2.40 8.23 9.31
CA LYS A 59 1.70 8.74 10.50
C LYS A 59 2.68 9.24 11.57
N LYS A 60 3.79 8.52 11.79
CA LYS A 60 4.84 8.95 12.74
C LYS A 60 5.49 10.28 12.32
N ARG A 61 5.68 10.50 11.02
CA ARG A 61 6.27 11.74 10.48
C ARG A 61 5.33 12.95 10.60
N ASN A 62 4.03 12.77 10.39
CA ASN A 62 3.04 13.86 10.40
C ASN A 62 2.38 14.10 11.77
N ARG A 63 2.72 13.32 12.80
CA ARG A 63 2.32 13.57 14.20
C ARG A 63 3.28 14.50 14.95
N LYS A 64 4.35 14.98 14.29
CA LYS A 64 5.23 16.03 14.79
C LYS A 64 4.83 17.34 14.14
#